data_AF-A0A3P7J065-F1
#
_entry.id   AF-A0A3P7J065-F1
#
_cell.length_a   1.000
_cell.length_b   1.000
_cell.length_c   1.000
_cell.angle_alpha   90.00
_cell.angle_beta   90.00
_cell.angle_gamma   90.00
#
_symmetry.space_group_name_H-M   'P 1'
#
loop_
_entity.id
_entity.type
_entity.pdbx_description
1 polymer ?
#
loop_
_entity_poly.entity_id
_entity_poly.type
_entity_poly.pdbx_seq_one_letter_code
_entity_poly.pdbx_strand_id
1 'polypeptide(L)'
;MNLAKLTLLSRVLGKILFQSIHVLVFFSAVVSLLYYYGIIQWILGKTGRIMEATLGTTAAESLNACACVILGQSEAALLIKPCLETQTASELHAIMASGFSCIAGSLFAAYVSFGACPE
;
A
#
# COMPACT_ATOMS: atom_id res chain seq x y z
N MET A 1 -34.49 -17.51 -1.40
CA MET A 1 -33.02 -17.68 -1.23
C MET A 1 -32.80 -18.97 -0.44
N ASN A 2 -32.24 -20.02 -1.05
CA ASN A 2 -32.34 -21.39 -0.55
C ASN A 2 -31.17 -21.76 0.40
N LEU A 3 -31.41 -22.60 1.43
CA LEU A 3 -30.42 -22.94 2.46
C LEU A 3 -29.08 -23.45 1.89
N ALA A 4 -29.15 -24.21 0.78
CA ALA A 4 -27.98 -24.72 0.06
C ALA A 4 -27.10 -23.61 -0.56
N LYS A 5 -27.72 -22.51 -1.04
CA LYS A 5 -26.96 -21.33 -1.48
C LYS A 5 -26.26 -20.66 -0.30
N LEU A 6 -26.89 -20.61 0.88
CA LEU A 6 -26.31 -20.00 2.07
C LEU A 6 -25.10 -20.79 2.61
N THR A 7 -25.15 -22.13 2.60
CA THR A 7 -24.02 -23.00 3.01
C THR A 7 -22.87 -22.95 2.01
N LEU A 8 -23.17 -22.86 0.71
CA LEU A 8 -22.15 -22.74 -0.33
C LEU A 8 -21.47 -21.36 -0.27
N LEU A 9 -22.23 -20.30 0.00
CA LEU A 9 -21.72 -18.93 0.19
C LEU A 9 -20.82 -18.85 1.44
N SER A 10 -21.23 -19.45 2.56
CA SER A 10 -20.40 -19.58 3.77
C SER A 10 -19.07 -20.33 3.52
N ARG A 11 -19.11 -21.45 2.77
CA ARG A 11 -17.90 -22.20 2.43
C ARG A 11 -16.96 -21.46 1.49
N VAL A 12 -17.50 -20.74 0.50
CA VAL A 12 -16.71 -19.93 -0.43
C VAL A 12 -16.08 -18.73 0.28
N LEU A 13 -16.85 -18.02 1.12
CA LEU A 13 -16.34 -16.93 1.95
C LEU A 13 -15.22 -17.41 2.88
N GLY A 14 -15.41 -18.57 3.53
CA GLY A 14 -14.39 -19.16 4.40
C GLY A 14 -13.07 -19.44 3.67
N LYS A 15 -13.12 -19.95 2.43
CA LYS A 15 -11.92 -20.16 1.61
C LYS A 15 -11.23 -18.85 1.23
N ILE A 16 -11.99 -17.84 0.81
CA ILE A 16 -11.44 -16.54 0.43
C ILE A 16 -10.78 -15.86 1.64
N LEU A 17 -11.44 -15.86 2.79
CA LEU A 17 -10.91 -15.29 4.03
C LEU A 17 -9.57 -15.92 4.42
N PHE A 18 -9.47 -17.25 4.43
CA PHE A 18 -8.26 -17.95 4.84
C PHE A 18 -7.09 -17.72 3.88
N GLN A 19 -7.36 -17.71 2.56
CA GLN A 19 -6.32 -17.48 1.54
C GLN A 19 -5.82 -16.03 1.57
N SER A 20 -6.72 -15.04 1.61
CA SER A 20 -6.34 -13.63 1.63
C SER A 20 -5.55 -13.26 2.89
N ILE A 21 -6.02 -13.67 4.07
CA ILE A 21 -5.38 -13.32 5.33
C ILE A 21 -3.97 -13.91 5.40
N HIS A 22 -3.78 -15.15 4.92
CA HIS A 22 -2.46 -15.78 4.93
C HIS A 22 -1.45 -15.02 4.04
N VAL A 23 -1.85 -14.65 2.83
CA VAL A 23 -1.01 -13.86 1.91
C VAL A 23 -0.69 -12.48 2.50
N LEU A 24 -1.67 -11.81 3.11
CA LEU A 24 -1.47 -10.52 3.76
C LEU A 24 -0.48 -10.61 4.93
N VAL A 25 -0.61 -11.61 5.80
CA VAL A 25 0.29 -11.80 6.96
C VAL A 25 1.71 -12.13 6.51
N PHE A 26 1.88 -13.02 5.52
CA PHE A 26 3.18 -13.35 4.96
C PHE A 26 3.87 -12.13 4.37
N PHE A 27 3.16 -11.36 3.54
CA PHE A 27 3.73 -10.16 2.91
C PHE A 27 4.04 -9.07 3.94
N SER A 28 3.17 -8.88 4.93
CA SER A 28 3.40 -7.93 6.03
C SER A 28 4.68 -8.27 6.81
N ALA A 29 4.93 -9.56 7.09
CA ALA A 29 6.16 -10.00 7.75
C ALA A 29 7.41 -9.70 6.90
N VAL A 30 7.35 -9.96 5.59
CA VAL A 30 8.45 -9.65 4.66
C VAL A 30 8.73 -8.15 4.61
N VAL A 31 7.68 -7.33 4.44
CA VAL A 31 7.81 -5.85 4.45
C VAL A 31 8.42 -5.37 5.75
N SER A 32 7.98 -5.89 6.89
CA SER A 32 8.52 -5.54 8.21
C SER A 32 10.01 -5.89 8.34
N LEU A 33 10.42 -7.03 7.78
CA LEU A 33 11.82 -7.45 7.71
C LEU A 33 12.65 -6.48 6.85
N LEU A 34 12.16 -6.13 5.65
CA LEU A 34 12.83 -5.20 4.75
C LEU A 34 12.93 -3.79 5.35
N TYR A 35 11.92 -3.39 6.13
CA TYR A 35 11.92 -2.13 6.87
C TYR A 35 12.94 -2.13 8.00
N TYR A 36 13.11 -3.25 8.70
CA TYR A 36 14.15 -3.42 9.73
C TYR A 36 15.56 -3.33 9.13
N TYR A 37 15.79 -3.93 7.96
CA TYR A 37 17.07 -3.85 7.25
C TYR A 37 17.36 -2.51 6.57
N GLY A 38 16.42 -1.56 6.59
CA GLY A 38 16.62 -0.23 5.99
C GLY A 38 16.46 -0.17 4.47
N ILE A 39 16.07 -1.27 3.82
CA ILE A 39 16.02 -1.36 2.35
C ILE A 39 14.91 -0.48 1.79
N ILE A 40 13.74 -0.50 2.43
CA ILE A 40 12.59 0.31 2.00
C ILE A 40 12.91 1.79 2.11
N GLN A 41 13.54 2.22 3.20
CA GLN A 41 13.94 3.60 3.43
C GLN A 41 14.96 4.06 2.38
N TRP A 42 15.89 3.19 2.01
CA TRP A 42 16.85 3.49 0.95
C TRP A 42 16.17 3.66 -0.42
N ILE A 43 15.26 2.76 -0.79
CA ILE A 43 14.49 2.84 -2.04
C ILE A 43 13.64 4.11 -2.06
N LEU A 44 12.85 4.36 -1.00
CA LEU A 44 11.96 5.52 -0.89
C LEU A 44 12.73 6.85 -0.91
N GLY A 45 13.91 6.91 -0.28
CA GLY A 45 14.75 8.10 -0.31
C GLY A 45 15.30 8.39 -1.71
N LYS A 46 15.58 7.36 -2.52
CA LYS A 46 16.03 7.51 -3.91
C LYS A 46 14.88 7.90 -4.83
N THR A 47 13.78 7.16 -4.80
CA THR A 47 12.62 7.41 -5.66
C THR A 47 11.93 8.73 -5.32
N GLY A 48 11.80 9.06 -4.04
CA GLY A 48 11.24 10.32 -3.58
C GLY A 48 12.06 11.53 -4.06
N ARG A 49 13.39 11.47 -4.01
CA ARG A 49 14.26 12.53 -4.56
C ARG A 49 14.16 12.67 -6.07
N ILE A 50 14.01 11.55 -6.79
CA ILE A 50 13.82 11.59 -8.24
C ILE A 50 12.48 12.28 -8.56
N MET A 51 11.42 11.89 -7.85
CA MET A 51 10.09 12.48 -8.00
C MET A 51 10.10 13.98 -7.70
N GLU A 52 10.66 14.39 -6.56
CA GLU A 52 10.87 15.78 -6.16
C GLU A 52 11.62 16.58 -7.25
N ALA A 53 12.72 16.04 -7.77
CA ALA A 53 13.52 16.70 -8.81
C ALA A 53 12.78 16.81 -10.16
N THR A 54 11.93 15.85 -10.50
CA THR A 54 11.21 15.84 -11.78
C THR A 54 9.94 16.69 -11.77
N LEU A 55 9.18 16.68 -10.68
CA LEU A 55 7.88 17.35 -10.57
C LEU A 55 7.96 18.70 -9.87
N GLY A 56 9.06 18.99 -9.15
CA GLY A 56 9.19 20.22 -8.35
C GLY A 56 8.24 20.25 -7.15
N THR A 57 7.71 19.09 -6.76
CA THR A 57 6.82 18.87 -5.62
C THR A 57 7.60 18.84 -4.31
N THR A 58 6.92 19.01 -3.19
CA THR A 58 7.58 19.00 -1.88
C THR A 58 8.10 17.62 -1.53
N ALA A 59 9.19 17.55 -0.77
CA ALA A 59 9.78 16.29 -0.33
C ALA A 59 8.78 15.39 0.42
N ALA A 60 7.86 15.97 1.21
CA ALA A 60 6.86 15.22 1.96
C ALA A 60 5.82 14.54 1.06
N GLU A 61 5.21 15.26 0.10
CA GLU A 61 4.22 14.67 -0.81
C GLU A 61 4.88 13.65 -1.77
N SER A 62 6.10 13.93 -2.23
CA SER A 62 6.84 13.04 -3.14
C SER A 62 7.22 11.73 -2.45
N LEU A 63 7.69 11.82 -1.20
CA LEU A 63 8.02 10.64 -0.39
C LEU A 63 6.77 9.83 -0.05
N ASN A 64 5.66 10.49 0.31
CA ASN A 64 4.38 9.81 0.55
C ASN A 64 3.89 9.07 -0.70
N ALA A 65 3.91 9.73 -1.86
CA ALA A 65 3.48 9.11 -3.12
C ALA A 65 4.30 7.87 -3.46
N CYS A 66 5.64 7.91 -3.30
CA CYS A 66 6.48 6.73 -3.45
C CYS A 66 6.21 5.65 -2.40
N ALA A 67 5.95 6.04 -1.15
CA ALA A 67 5.65 5.10 -0.07
C ALA A 67 4.32 4.37 -0.26
N CYS A 68 3.31 5.06 -0.78
CA CYS A 68 1.97 4.49 -1.05
C CYS A 68 2.03 3.28 -2.00
N VAL A 69 2.92 3.29 -2.99
CA VAL A 69 3.05 2.19 -3.97
C VAL A 69 3.54 0.90 -3.31
N ILE A 70 4.47 1.00 -2.35
CA ILE A 70 5.10 -0.18 -1.75
C ILE A 70 4.36 -0.62 -0.49
N LEU A 71 4.11 0.34 0.42
CA LEU A 71 3.61 0.06 1.77
C LEU A 71 2.09 0.20 1.88
N GLY A 72 1.47 1.02 1.01
CA GLY A 72 0.05 1.37 1.07
C GLY A 72 -0.24 2.66 1.83
N GLN A 73 -1.49 3.13 1.72
CA GLN A 73 -1.94 4.43 2.23
C GLN A 73 -1.74 4.63 3.75
N SER A 74 -1.91 3.57 4.55
CA SER A 74 -1.85 3.66 6.02
C SER A 74 -0.42 3.84 6.52
N GLU A 75 0.52 3.13 5.93
CA GLU A 75 1.94 3.15 6.29
C GLU A 75 2.65 4.37 5.71
N ALA A 76 2.26 4.78 4.49
CA ALA A 76 2.78 6.00 3.87
C ALA A 76 2.42 7.25 4.68
N ALA A 77 1.18 7.36 5.15
CA ALA A 77 0.75 8.47 6.00
C ALA A 77 1.50 8.52 7.35
N LEU A 78 1.94 7.36 7.87
CA LEU A 78 2.70 7.29 9.11
C LEU A 78 4.11 7.92 8.96
N LEU A 79 4.73 7.78 7.78
CA LEU A 79 6.05 8.33 7.48
C LEU A 79 6.05 9.86 7.44
N ILE A 80 4.99 10.47 6.93
CA ILE A 80 4.84 11.92 6.81
C ILE A 80 4.11 12.57 7.99
N LYS A 81 3.79 11.78 9.04
CA LYS A 81 3.11 12.26 10.25
C LYS A 81 3.65 13.58 10.82
N PRO A 82 4.97 13.79 10.99
CA PRO A 82 5.48 15.06 11.52
C PRO A 82 5.33 16.24 10.55
N CYS A 83 5.20 15.99 9.25
CA CYS A 83 5.06 17.03 8.24
C CYS A 83 3.59 17.44 8.03
N LEU A 84 2.62 16.56 8.32
CA LEU A 84 1.20 16.78 8.05
C LEU A 84 0.63 18.10 8.61
N GLU A 85 1.08 18.55 9.78
CA GLU A 85 0.58 19.79 10.41
C GLU A 85 1.06 21.07 9.69
N THR A 86 2.13 20.97 8.91
CA THR A 86 2.77 22.10 8.22
C THR A 86 2.48 22.14 6.73
N GLN A 87 1.76 21.15 6.21
CA GLN A 87 1.48 21.02 4.78
C GLN A 87 0.31 21.93 4.35
N THR A 88 0.42 22.48 3.15
CA THR A 88 -0.62 23.23 2.46
C THR A 88 -1.78 22.33 2.04
N ALA A 89 -2.93 22.93 1.73
CA ALA A 89 -4.10 22.19 1.28
C ALA A 89 -3.85 21.39 -0.02
N SER A 90 -3.00 21.90 -0.92
CA SER A 90 -2.63 21.21 -2.16
C SER A 90 -1.77 19.99 -1.93
N GLU A 91 -0.77 20.07 -1.03
CA GLU A 91 0.08 18.93 -0.69
C GLU A 91 -0.72 17.85 0.02
N LEU A 92 -1.63 18.25 0.93
CA LEU A 92 -2.52 17.30 1.59
C LEU A 92 -3.43 16.59 0.58
N HIS A 93 -3.93 17.33 -0.42
CA HIS A 93 -4.70 16.76 -1.51
C HIS A 93 -3.88 15.77 -2.34
N ALA A 94 -2.64 16.09 -2.67
CA ALA A 94 -1.75 15.20 -3.41
C ALA A 94 -1.45 13.92 -2.61
N ILE A 95 -1.19 14.05 -1.31
CA ILE A 95 -1.01 12.92 -0.38
C ILE A 95 -2.23 12.00 -0.42
N MET A 96 -3.44 12.54 -0.30
CA MET A 96 -4.68 11.75 -0.34
C MET A 96 -4.91 11.12 -1.73
N ALA A 97 -4.76 11.90 -2.80
CA ALA A 97 -4.96 11.43 -4.17
C ALA A 97 -3.99 10.29 -4.51
N SER A 98 -2.71 10.40 -4.11
CA SER A 98 -1.71 9.34 -4.31
C SER A 98 -2.07 8.05 -3.57
N GLY A 99 -2.64 8.16 -2.36
CA GLY A 99 -3.09 7.02 -1.56
C GLY A 99 -4.24 6.25 -2.21
N PHE A 100 -5.22 6.95 -2.78
CA PHE A 100 -6.34 6.31 -3.49
C PHE A 100 -5.99 5.84 -4.90
N SER A 101 -4.95 6.39 -5.52
CA SER A 101 -4.49 5.99 -6.85
C SER A 101 -3.76 4.65 -6.85
N CYS A 102 -3.25 4.20 -5.70
CA CYS A 102 -2.38 3.03 -5.61
C CYS A 102 -3.00 1.92 -4.77
N ILE A 103 -2.53 0.70 -5.00
CA ILE A 103 -2.80 -0.47 -4.16
C ILE A 103 -1.50 -0.86 -3.46
N ALA A 104 -1.59 -1.32 -2.21
CA ALA A 104 -0.44 -1.83 -1.49
C ALA A 104 0.09 -3.11 -2.16
N GLY A 105 1.41 -3.33 -2.12
CA GLY A 105 2.04 -4.53 -2.66
C GLY A 105 1.47 -5.85 -2.11
N SER A 106 0.97 -5.82 -0.87
CA SER A 106 0.30 -6.96 -0.24
C SER A 106 -1.03 -7.33 -0.92
N LEU A 107 -1.82 -6.33 -1.33
CA LEU A 107 -3.04 -6.56 -2.10
C LEU A 107 -2.73 -6.96 -3.54
N PHE A 108 -1.67 -6.43 -4.15
CA PHE A 108 -1.22 -6.86 -5.46
C PHE A 108 -0.91 -8.37 -5.47
N ALA A 109 -0.15 -8.87 -4.49
CA ALA A 109 0.14 -10.29 -4.35
C ALA A 109 -1.13 -11.15 -4.15
N ALA A 110 -2.12 -10.63 -3.40
CA ALA A 110 -3.41 -11.29 -3.24
C ALA A 110 -4.19 -11.35 -4.57
N TYR A 111 -4.21 -10.27 -5.35
CA TYR A 111 -4.88 -10.25 -6.66
C TYR A 111 -4.22 -11.19 -7.67
N VAL A 112 -2.88 -11.25 -7.72
CA VAL A 112 -2.17 -12.22 -8.54
C VAL A 112 -2.51 -13.65 -8.12
N SER A 113 -2.63 -13.92 -6.81
CA SER A 113 -3.09 -15.22 -6.31
C SER A 113 -4.53 -15.57 -6.70
N PHE A 114 -5.37 -14.57 -6.98
CA PHE A 114 -6.71 -14.75 -7.53
C PHE A 114 -6.75 -14.90 -9.05
N GLY A 115 -5.62 -14.80 -9.75
CA GLY A 115 -5.51 -14.95 -11.19
C GLY A 115 -5.46 -13.64 -11.99
N ALA A 116 -5.18 -12.50 -11.33
CA ALA A 116 -4.88 -11.27 -12.05
C ALA A 116 -3.55 -11.39 -12.81
N CYS A 117 -3.49 -10.84 -14.03
CA CYS A 117 -2.25 -10.79 -14.80
C CYS A 117 -1.26 -9.82 -14.13
N PRO A 118 0.00 -10.23 -13.92
CA PRO A 118 1.01 -9.43 -13.22
C PRO A 118 1.73 -8.40 -14.11
N GLU A 119 1.24 -8.17 -15.34
CA GLU A 119 1.84 -7.29 -16.36
C GLU A 119 1.14 -5.93 -16.45
#